data_AF-A0A9X2P388-F1
#
_entry.id   AF-A0A9X2P388-F1
#
_cell.length_a   1.000
_cell.length_b   1.000
_cell.length_c   1.000
_cell.angle_alpha   90.00
_cell.angle_beta   90.00
_cell.angle_gamma   90.00
#
_symmetry.space_group_name_H-M   'P 1'
#
loop_
_entity.id
_entity.type
_entity.pdbx_description
1 polymer ?
#
loop_
_entity_poly.entity_id
_entity_poly.type
_entity_poly.pdbx_seq_one_letter_code
_entity_poly.pdbx_strand_id
1 'polypeptide(L)'
;MNTSFWDSNLFQTIVLIVTIGTTVGIALWQFHVHKQTELRNAVSILILQIKDIEKNIEYIFSEGLINGFIQEVPMHYSTIIFEENQWNKYAHSIVGHISQEAFEKIDTFFKVAQRIREQQIYIKQKIQLSMDNRVFYYYNTIYNQAVIADNPAQCVQLMIDKFNELLVPSYIQKEFASGLEKTLKQYHKLTDGIAYTELLKLK
;
A
#
# COMPACT_ATOMS: atom_id res chain seq x y z
N MET A 1 -58.14 -44.76 -24.48
CA MET A 1 -58.21 -43.48 -23.75
C MET A 1 -56.92 -43.39 -22.95
N ASN A 2 -55.83 -42.94 -23.59
CA ASN A 2 -54.52 -42.83 -22.93
C ASN A 2 -54.49 -41.49 -22.19
N THR A 3 -54.94 -41.47 -20.93
CA THR A 3 -54.48 -40.42 -20.01
C THR A 3 -53.00 -40.69 -19.81
N SER A 4 -52.15 -39.99 -20.56
CA SER A 4 -50.72 -40.25 -20.57
C SER A 4 -50.20 -40.00 -19.15
N PHE A 5 -49.41 -40.93 -18.62
CA PHE A 5 -48.78 -40.81 -17.30
C PHE A 5 -48.05 -39.46 -17.13
N TRP A 6 -47.54 -38.94 -18.26
CA TRP A 6 -46.85 -37.67 -18.41
C TRP A 6 -47.75 -36.43 -18.24
N ASP A 7 -49.07 -36.54 -18.47
CA ASP A 7 -50.03 -35.45 -18.28
C ASP A 7 -50.66 -35.45 -16.87
N SER A 8 -50.22 -36.36 -15.99
CA SER A 8 -50.76 -36.43 -14.64
C SER A 8 -50.26 -35.28 -13.77
N ASN A 9 -51.16 -34.69 -12.98
CA ASN A 9 -50.85 -33.64 -12.01
C ASN A 9 -49.74 -34.06 -11.02
N LEU A 10 -49.70 -35.36 -10.69
CA LEU A 10 -48.67 -35.96 -9.83
C LEU A 10 -47.29 -35.94 -10.51
N PHE A 11 -47.21 -36.33 -11.79
CA PHE A 11 -45.96 -36.28 -12.54
C PHE A 11 -45.46 -34.82 -12.69
N GLN A 12 -46.34 -33.88 -13.03
CA GLN A 12 -46.00 -32.46 -13.12
C GLN A 12 -45.50 -31.88 -11.78
N THR A 13 -46.13 -32.27 -10.66
CA THR A 13 -45.69 -31.87 -9.32
C THR A 13 -44.30 -32.42 -8.98
N ILE A 14 -44.01 -33.69 -9.30
CA ILE A 14 -42.70 -34.29 -9.08
C ILE A 14 -41.63 -33.59 -9.92
N VAL A 15 -41.90 -33.34 -11.21
CA VAL A 15 -40.99 -32.61 -12.10
C VAL A 15 -40.72 -31.21 -11.55
N LEU A 16 -41.73 -30.52 -11.02
CA LEU A 16 -41.58 -29.19 -10.43
C LEU A 16 -40.74 -29.22 -9.14
N ILE A 17 -40.94 -30.20 -8.25
CA ILE A 17 -40.11 -30.40 -7.04
C ILE A 17 -38.65 -30.69 -7.42
N VAL A 18 -38.42 -31.57 -8.39
CA VAL A 18 -37.06 -31.90 -8.87
C VAL A 18 -36.41 -30.66 -9.50
N THR A 19 -37.15 -29.88 -10.28
CA THR A 19 -36.64 -28.66 -10.92
C THR A 19 -36.28 -27.59 -9.88
N ILE A 20 -37.14 -27.37 -8.88
CA ILE A 20 -36.86 -26.43 -7.78
C ILE A 20 -35.66 -26.93 -6.96
N GLY A 21 -35.63 -28.20 -6.58
CA GLY A 21 -34.54 -28.78 -5.80
C GLY A 21 -33.20 -28.68 -6.53
N THR A 22 -33.19 -28.96 -7.85
CA THR A 22 -32.00 -28.82 -8.69
C THR A 22 -31.55 -27.36 -8.79
N THR A 23 -32.49 -26.42 -8.98
CA THR A 23 -32.18 -24.98 -9.08
C THR A 23 -31.61 -24.44 -7.78
N VAL A 24 -32.21 -24.78 -6.63
CA VAL A 24 -31.73 -24.39 -5.30
C VAL A 24 -30.36 -25.02 -5.02
N GLY A 25 -30.17 -26.29 -5.37
CA GLY A 25 -28.88 -26.97 -5.22
C GLY A 25 -27.75 -26.31 -6.02
N ILE A 26 -28.02 -25.97 -7.28
CA ILE A 26 -27.07 -25.24 -8.13
C ILE A 26 -26.78 -23.85 -7.55
N ALA A 27 -27.80 -23.12 -7.11
CA ALA A 27 -27.62 -21.79 -6.53
C ALA A 27 -26.77 -21.82 -5.26
N LEU A 28 -27.01 -22.77 -4.35
CA LEU A 28 -26.20 -22.94 -3.13
C LEU A 28 -24.75 -23.32 -3.46
N TRP A 29 -24.54 -24.20 -4.43
CA TRP A 29 -23.21 -24.58 -4.88
C TRP A 29 -22.46 -23.38 -5.48
N GLN A 30 -23.10 -22.64 -6.39
CA GLN A 30 -22.55 -21.43 -6.99
C GLN A 30 -22.20 -20.38 -5.92
N PHE A 31 -23.07 -20.17 -4.94
CA PHE A 31 -22.82 -19.26 -3.83
C PHE A 31 -21.59 -19.67 -3.01
N HIS A 32 -21.44 -20.95 -2.73
CA HIS A 32 -20.28 -21.46 -1.99
C HIS A 32 -18.98 -21.31 -2.79
N VAL A 33 -19.00 -21.67 -4.09
CA VAL A 33 -17.86 -21.51 -5.00
C VAL A 33 -17.46 -20.04 -5.14
N HIS A 34 -18.45 -19.15 -5.24
CA HIS A 34 -18.22 -17.71 -5.33
C HIS A 34 -17.50 -17.18 -4.09
N LYS A 35 -18.00 -17.51 -2.89
CA LYS A 35 -17.36 -17.12 -1.61
C LYS A 35 -15.92 -17.62 -1.48
N GLN A 36 -15.65 -18.87 -1.84
CA GLN A 36 -14.28 -19.38 -1.83
C GLN A 36 -13.38 -18.64 -2.82
N THR A 37 -13.90 -18.32 -4.00
CA THR A 37 -13.15 -17.59 -5.02
C THR A 37 -12.83 -16.16 -4.55
N GLU A 38 -13.79 -15.48 -3.93
CA GLU A 38 -13.58 -14.15 -3.33
C GLU A 38 -12.51 -14.19 -2.24
N LEU A 39 -12.57 -15.17 -1.33
CA LEU A 39 -11.55 -15.37 -0.29
C LEU A 39 -10.15 -15.57 -0.89
N ARG A 40 -10.02 -16.47 -1.88
CA ARG A 40 -8.74 -16.75 -2.54
C ARG A 40 -8.16 -15.53 -3.26
N ASN A 41 -9.03 -14.74 -3.88
CA ASN A 41 -8.63 -13.49 -4.54
C ASN A 41 -8.16 -12.46 -3.50
N ALA A 42 -8.91 -12.26 -2.42
CA ALA A 42 -8.55 -11.39 -1.31
C ALA A 42 -7.19 -11.78 -0.70
N VAL A 43 -7.00 -13.07 -0.41
CA VAL A 43 -5.76 -13.64 0.12
C VAL A 43 -4.61 -13.42 -0.86
N SER A 44 -4.82 -13.61 -2.16
CA SER A 44 -3.80 -13.38 -3.18
C SER A 44 -3.36 -11.90 -3.23
N ILE A 45 -4.31 -10.97 -3.14
CA ILE A 45 -4.03 -9.52 -3.09
C ILE A 45 -3.21 -9.18 -1.83
N LEU A 46 -3.60 -9.71 -0.67
CA LEU A 46 -2.89 -9.47 0.58
C LEU A 46 -1.48 -10.04 0.56
N ILE A 47 -1.29 -11.24 0.02
CA ILE A 47 0.03 -11.86 -0.13
C ILE A 47 0.95 -10.98 -0.97
N LEU A 48 0.45 -10.45 -2.10
CA LEU A 48 1.22 -9.54 -2.94
C LEU A 48 1.56 -8.26 -2.20
N GLN A 49 0.56 -7.66 -1.55
CA GLN A 49 0.77 -6.43 -0.79
C GLN A 49 1.75 -6.62 0.36
N ILE A 50 1.69 -7.72 1.11
CA ILE A 50 2.65 -8.03 2.18
C ILE A 50 4.08 -8.03 1.61
N LYS A 51 4.30 -8.73 0.50
CA LYS A 51 5.63 -8.78 -0.13
C LYS A 51 6.12 -7.41 -0.58
N ASP A 52 5.25 -6.61 -1.19
CA ASP A 52 5.58 -5.26 -1.63
C ASP A 52 5.90 -4.34 -0.44
N ILE A 53 5.12 -4.43 0.64
CA ILE A 53 5.37 -3.70 1.88
C ILE A 53 6.74 -4.06 2.45
N GLU A 54 7.05 -5.34 2.57
CA GLU A 54 8.33 -5.78 3.13
C GLU A 54 9.50 -5.26 2.29
N LYS A 55 9.42 -5.40 0.96
CA LYS A 55 10.43 -4.87 0.03
C LYS A 55 10.60 -3.36 0.15
N ASN A 56 9.49 -2.62 0.22
CA ASN A 56 9.52 -1.16 0.31
C ASN A 56 10.11 -0.70 1.65
N ILE A 57 9.77 -1.37 2.76
CA ILE A 57 10.34 -1.07 4.09
C ILE A 57 11.84 -1.40 4.11
N GLU A 58 12.26 -2.53 3.55
CA GLU A 58 13.69 -2.88 3.44
C GLU A 58 14.48 -1.81 2.68
N TYR A 59 13.95 -1.32 1.56
CA TYR A 59 14.57 -0.23 0.81
C TYR A 59 14.72 1.05 1.65
N ILE A 60 13.68 1.43 2.40
CA ILE A 60 13.76 2.59 3.30
C ILE A 60 14.81 2.37 4.40
N PHE A 61 14.94 1.14 4.90
CA PHE A 61 15.90 0.79 5.92
C PHE A 61 17.35 0.85 5.40
N SER A 62 17.61 0.36 4.19
CA SER A 62 18.96 0.29 3.61
C SER A 62 19.42 1.61 2.98
N GLU A 63 18.53 2.29 2.25
CA GLU A 63 18.88 3.46 1.44
C GLU A 63 18.28 4.75 1.99
N GLY A 64 17.10 4.70 2.62
CA GLY A 64 16.36 5.88 3.06
C GLY A 64 16.84 6.48 4.38
N LEU A 65 17.43 5.67 5.26
CA LEU A 65 17.88 6.06 6.59
C LEU A 65 19.26 5.44 6.90
N ILE A 66 20.32 6.24 6.81
CA ILE A 66 21.70 5.78 7.04
C ILE A 66 22.24 6.47 8.30
N ASN A 67 22.71 5.68 9.27
CA ASN A 67 23.28 6.18 10.54
C ASN A 67 22.39 7.20 11.29
N GLY A 68 21.05 7.02 11.21
CA GLY A 68 20.09 7.93 11.83
C GLY A 68 19.85 9.24 11.06
N PHE A 69 20.31 9.33 9.81
CA PHE A 69 20.09 10.47 8.93
C PHE A 69 19.25 10.07 7.71
N ILE A 70 18.19 10.84 7.44
CA ILE A 70 17.35 10.67 6.26
C ILE A 70 18.16 11.01 5.02
N GLN A 71 18.21 10.08 4.07
CA GLN A 71 18.81 10.31 2.77
C GLN A 71 17.77 10.93 1.83
N GLU A 72 17.91 12.20 1.49
CA GLU A 72 16.90 12.97 0.75
C GLU A 72 16.50 12.33 -0.58
N VAL A 73 17.47 12.01 -1.43
CA VAL A 73 17.20 11.48 -2.77
C VAL A 73 16.54 10.10 -2.70
N PRO A 74 17.11 9.09 -1.99
CA PRO A 74 16.45 7.80 -1.81
C PRO A 74 15.06 7.92 -1.17
N MET A 75 14.90 8.77 -0.15
CA MET A 75 13.62 8.95 0.52
C MET A 75 12.58 9.61 -0.38
N HIS A 76 12.94 10.67 -1.10
CA HIS A 76 12.02 11.40 -1.98
C HIS A 76 11.50 10.52 -3.11
N TYR A 77 12.38 9.72 -3.74
CA TYR A 77 12.03 8.85 -4.86
C TYR A 77 11.62 7.43 -4.47
N SER A 78 11.66 7.07 -3.19
CA SER A 78 11.21 5.76 -2.71
C SER A 78 9.76 5.48 -3.09
N THR A 79 9.43 4.22 -3.37
CA THR A 79 8.03 3.80 -3.53
C THR A 79 7.30 3.96 -2.20
N ILE A 80 6.09 4.50 -2.21
CA ILE A 80 5.26 4.60 -0.99
C ILE A 80 4.98 3.17 -0.50
N ILE A 81 5.06 2.93 0.82
CA ILE A 81 4.92 1.58 1.41
C ILE A 81 3.71 0.82 0.85
N PHE A 82 2.57 1.49 0.77
CA PHE A 82 1.39 1.09 -0.03
C PHE A 82 0.49 2.31 -0.22
N GLU A 83 -0.37 2.32 -1.25
CA GLU A 83 -1.37 3.39 -1.42
C GLU A 83 -2.59 3.17 -0.53
N GLU A 84 -3.21 2.01 -0.66
CA GLU A 84 -4.41 1.60 0.08
C GLU A 84 -4.11 0.38 0.93
N ASN A 85 -4.57 0.40 2.17
CA ASN A 85 -4.46 -0.73 3.08
C ASN A 85 -5.49 -1.81 2.70
N GLN A 86 -5.08 -2.88 2.01
CA GLN A 86 -5.98 -3.96 1.60
C GLN A 86 -6.42 -4.82 2.80
N TRP A 87 -5.65 -4.85 3.90
CA TRP A 87 -6.05 -5.53 5.12
C TRP A 87 -7.34 -4.95 5.69
N ASN A 88 -7.49 -3.61 5.71
CA ASN A 88 -8.72 -2.97 6.14
C ASN A 88 -9.94 -3.40 5.29
N LYS A 89 -9.73 -3.74 4.02
CA LYS A 89 -10.80 -4.21 3.13
C LYS A 89 -11.12 -5.67 3.35
N TYR A 90 -10.13 -6.53 3.55
CA TYR A 90 -10.29 -7.98 3.49
C TYR A 90 -10.19 -8.71 4.84
N ALA A 91 -9.81 -8.04 5.93
CA ALA A 91 -9.66 -8.67 7.25
C ALA A 91 -10.93 -9.41 7.70
N HIS A 92 -12.10 -8.81 7.46
CA HIS A 92 -13.39 -9.41 7.80
C HIS A 92 -13.71 -10.70 7.03
N SER A 93 -13.11 -10.89 5.85
CA SER A 93 -13.28 -12.11 5.06
C SER A 93 -12.34 -13.22 5.52
N ILE A 94 -11.29 -12.88 6.26
CA ILE A 94 -10.23 -13.80 6.71
C ILE A 94 -10.43 -14.25 8.16
N VAL A 95 -11.10 -13.42 8.96
CA VAL A 95 -11.41 -13.76 10.35
C VAL A 95 -12.12 -15.13 10.42
N GLY A 96 -11.63 -16.02 11.28
CA GLY A 96 -12.15 -17.39 11.42
C GLY A 96 -11.60 -18.41 10.42
N HIS A 97 -10.88 -17.99 9.36
CA HIS A 97 -10.17 -18.89 8.45
C HIS A 97 -8.71 -19.15 8.84
N ILE A 98 -8.16 -18.31 9.71
CA ILE A 98 -6.83 -18.45 10.32
C ILE A 98 -6.95 -18.42 11.84
N SER A 99 -5.90 -18.84 12.54
CA SER A 99 -5.81 -18.73 13.99
C SER A 99 -5.88 -17.27 14.45
N GLN A 100 -6.42 -17.04 15.65
CA GLN A 100 -6.51 -15.70 16.25
C GLN A 100 -5.11 -15.06 16.36
N GLU A 101 -4.10 -15.85 16.72
CA GLU A 101 -2.71 -15.39 16.80
C GLU A 101 -2.18 -14.95 15.43
N ALA A 102 -2.43 -15.71 14.37
CA ALA A 102 -2.05 -15.34 13.01
C ALA A 102 -2.75 -14.04 12.57
N PHE A 103 -4.04 -13.92 12.86
CA PHE A 103 -4.82 -12.73 12.55
C PHE A 103 -4.24 -11.48 13.23
N GLU A 104 -3.96 -11.55 14.54
CA GLU A 104 -3.38 -10.45 15.31
C GLU A 104 -1.98 -10.05 14.83
N LYS A 105 -1.16 -11.03 14.41
CA LYS A 105 0.16 -10.78 13.82
C LYS A 105 0.06 -10.05 12.49
N ILE A 106 -0.86 -10.47 11.60
CA ILE A 106 -1.09 -9.80 10.31
C ILE A 106 -1.61 -8.37 10.56
N ASP A 107 -2.58 -8.22 11.46
CA ASP A 107 -3.13 -6.91 11.82
C ASP A 107 -2.07 -5.96 12.37
N THR A 108 -1.21 -6.46 13.27
CA THR A 108 -0.08 -5.70 13.82
C THR A 108 0.91 -5.31 12.72
N PHE A 109 1.24 -6.21 11.79
CA PHE A 109 2.09 -5.91 10.64
C PHE A 109 1.54 -4.73 9.83
N PHE A 110 0.25 -4.76 9.46
CA PHE A 110 -0.37 -3.68 8.68
C PHE A 110 -0.45 -2.37 9.47
N LYS A 111 -0.70 -2.42 10.79
CA LYS A 111 -0.67 -1.22 11.66
C LYS A 111 0.71 -0.59 11.72
N VAL A 112 1.77 -1.39 11.84
CA VAL A 112 3.16 -0.90 11.85
C VAL A 112 3.53 -0.34 10.47
N ALA A 113 3.21 -1.05 9.39
CA ALA A 113 3.44 -0.59 8.02
C ALA A 113 2.72 0.73 7.72
N GLN A 114 1.48 0.91 8.21
CA GLN A 114 0.74 2.17 8.11
C GLN A 114 1.46 3.32 8.80
N ARG A 115 1.99 3.12 10.02
CA ARG A 115 2.75 4.16 10.73
C ARG A 115 4.03 4.54 9.97
N ILE A 116 4.74 3.55 9.42
CA ILE A 116 5.94 3.80 8.60
C ILE A 116 5.56 4.60 7.35
N ARG A 117 4.47 4.21 6.67
CA ARG A 117 3.92 4.94 5.52
C ARG A 117 3.64 6.40 5.86
N GLU A 118 2.97 6.67 6.97
CA GLU A 118 2.65 8.02 7.41
C GLU A 118 3.92 8.86 7.65
N GLN A 119 4.93 8.28 8.31
CA GLN A 119 6.22 8.95 8.49
C GLN A 119 6.92 9.21 7.15
N GLN A 120 6.95 8.22 6.24
CA GLN A 120 7.54 8.36 4.91
C GLN A 120 6.88 9.50 4.12
N ILE A 121 5.55 9.55 4.08
CA ILE A 121 4.80 10.60 3.37
C ILE A 121 5.11 11.97 3.97
N TYR A 122 5.13 12.08 5.29
CA TYR A 122 5.43 13.34 5.95
C TYR A 122 6.85 13.83 5.61
N ILE A 123 7.83 12.93 5.65
CA ILE A 123 9.22 13.23 5.28
C ILE A 123 9.31 13.67 3.82
N LYS A 124 8.69 12.93 2.89
CA LYS A 124 8.64 13.31 1.47
C LYS A 124 8.06 14.71 1.26
N GLN A 125 6.97 15.02 1.96
CA GLN A 125 6.34 16.35 1.91
C GLN A 125 7.28 17.44 2.43
N LYS A 126 8.06 17.18 3.48
CA LYS A 126 9.05 18.14 3.99
C LYS A 126 10.21 18.34 3.04
N ILE A 127 10.69 17.28 2.39
CA ILE A 127 11.72 17.39 1.36
C ILE A 127 11.21 18.23 0.18
N GLN A 128 9.99 17.96 -0.29
CA GLN A 128 9.37 18.73 -1.37
C GLN A 128 9.23 20.21 -0.99
N LEU A 129 8.66 20.49 0.19
CA LEU A 129 8.48 21.85 0.68
C LEU A 129 9.82 22.60 0.81
N SER A 130 10.86 21.92 1.29
CA SER A 130 12.20 22.48 1.37
C SER A 130 12.76 22.81 -0.02
N MET A 131 12.58 21.92 -0.98
CA MET A 131 12.98 22.15 -2.37
C MET A 131 12.22 23.33 -2.99
N ASP A 132 10.91 23.41 -2.81
CA ASP A 132 10.07 24.50 -3.31
C ASP A 132 10.47 25.85 -2.69
N ASN A 133 10.70 25.88 -1.37
CA ASN A 133 11.18 27.07 -0.67
C ASN A 133 12.55 27.52 -1.19
N ARG A 134 13.46 26.58 -1.43
CA ARG A 134 14.78 26.88 -1.98
C ARG A 134 14.66 27.51 -3.36
N VAL A 135 13.83 26.94 -4.25
CA VAL A 135 13.55 27.49 -5.58
C VAL A 135 12.92 28.89 -5.47
N PHE A 136 11.98 29.09 -4.54
CA PHE A 136 11.34 30.37 -4.31
C PHE A 136 12.34 31.46 -3.87
N TYR A 137 13.16 31.21 -2.85
CA TYR A 137 14.17 32.17 -2.38
C TYR A 137 15.22 32.46 -3.45
N TYR A 138 15.60 31.43 -4.19
CA TYR A 138 16.53 31.56 -5.30
C TYR A 138 15.95 32.43 -6.41
N TYR A 139 14.72 32.18 -6.85
CA TYR A 139 14.02 32.98 -7.84
C TYR A 139 13.91 34.45 -7.43
N ASN A 140 13.53 34.73 -6.17
CA ASN A 140 13.46 36.09 -5.65
C ASN A 140 14.82 36.80 -5.68
N THR A 141 15.90 36.08 -5.37
CA THR A 141 17.26 36.62 -5.41
C THR A 141 17.67 36.97 -6.84
N ILE A 142 17.40 36.07 -7.80
CA ILE A 142 17.65 36.35 -9.22
C ILE A 142 16.85 37.55 -9.68
N TYR A 143 15.55 37.56 -9.41
CA TYR A 143 14.66 38.62 -9.85
C TYR A 143 15.15 39.99 -9.37
N ASN A 144 15.45 40.11 -8.08
CA ASN A 144 15.92 41.37 -7.49
C ASN A 144 17.24 41.85 -8.10
N GLN A 145 18.17 40.93 -8.43
CA GLN A 145 19.45 41.30 -9.03
C GLN A 145 19.35 41.60 -10.53
N ALA A 146 18.51 40.85 -11.26
CA ALA A 146 18.29 41.06 -12.68
C ALA A 146 17.62 42.42 -12.96
N VAL A 147 16.73 42.88 -12.07
CA VAL A 147 16.08 44.20 -12.16
C VAL A 147 17.08 45.36 -12.05
N ILE A 148 18.19 45.18 -11.34
CA ILE A 148 19.21 46.22 -11.12
C ILE A 148 20.48 46.03 -11.98
N ALA A 149 20.55 44.99 -12.80
CA ALA A 149 21.73 44.65 -13.60
C ALA A 149 21.71 45.30 -14.98
N ASP A 150 22.87 45.79 -15.44
CA ASP A 150 23.03 46.33 -16.80
C ASP A 150 22.84 45.28 -17.91
N ASN A 151 23.10 44.00 -17.60
CA ASN A 151 22.83 42.87 -18.49
C ASN A 151 22.10 41.73 -17.73
N PRO A 152 20.77 41.76 -17.70
CA PRO A 152 19.96 40.80 -16.94
C PRO A 152 20.18 39.35 -17.38
N ALA A 153 20.31 39.08 -18.68
CA ALA A 153 20.42 37.72 -19.21
C ALA A 153 21.69 37.00 -18.73
N GLN A 154 22.83 37.69 -18.74
CA GLN A 154 24.09 37.13 -18.24
C GLN A 154 24.06 36.91 -16.72
N CYS A 155 23.40 37.81 -15.98
CA CYS A 155 23.21 37.70 -14.54
C CYS A 155 22.37 36.46 -14.16
N VAL A 156 21.27 36.21 -14.89
CA VAL A 156 20.43 35.02 -14.69
C VAL A 156 21.23 33.74 -14.93
N GLN A 157 22.01 33.66 -16.01
CA GLN A 157 22.77 32.45 -16.34
C GLN A 157 23.81 32.10 -15.27
N LEU A 158 24.62 33.07 -14.84
CA LEU A 158 25.64 32.88 -13.80
C LEU A 158 25.05 32.42 -12.47
N MET A 159 23.83 32.85 -12.13
CA MET A 159 23.16 32.37 -10.93
C MET A 159 22.62 30.96 -11.09
N ILE A 160 22.07 30.59 -12.27
CA ILE A 160 21.57 29.24 -12.53
C ILE A 160 22.70 28.24 -12.37
N ASP A 161 23.87 28.56 -12.91
CA ASP A 161 25.05 27.72 -12.80
C ASP A 161 25.46 27.57 -11.32
N LYS A 162 25.55 28.68 -10.56
CA LYS A 162 25.84 28.64 -9.12
C LYS A 162 24.83 27.82 -8.31
N PHE A 163 23.55 27.91 -8.64
CA PHE A 163 22.50 27.18 -7.95
C PHE A 163 22.58 25.68 -8.19
N ASN A 164 22.85 25.28 -9.44
CA ASN A 164 23.04 23.89 -9.80
C ASN A 164 24.33 23.31 -9.19
N GLU A 165 25.36 24.12 -8.99
CA GLU A 165 26.58 23.74 -8.29
C GLU A 165 26.42 23.66 -6.76
N LEU A 166 25.51 24.45 -6.18
CA LEU A 166 25.24 24.49 -4.74
C LEU A 166 24.32 23.34 -4.31
N LEU A 167 24.92 22.21 -3.95
CA LEU A 167 24.26 21.12 -3.20
C LEU A 167 23.98 21.55 -1.75
N VAL A 168 22.98 22.42 -1.57
CA VAL A 168 22.44 22.72 -0.24
C VAL A 168 21.39 21.68 0.10
N PRO A 169 21.64 20.75 1.06
CA PRO A 169 20.66 19.75 1.45
C PRO A 169 19.43 20.41 2.08
N SER A 170 18.29 19.76 1.93
CA SER A 170 17.06 20.13 2.63
C SER A 170 17.27 20.01 4.13
N TYR A 171 16.85 21.03 4.87
CA TYR A 171 16.84 20.93 6.32
C TYR A 171 15.69 20.01 6.76
N ILE A 172 16.04 18.81 7.22
CA ILE A 172 15.11 17.86 7.84
C ILE A 172 15.38 17.81 9.33
N GLN A 173 14.36 18.08 10.15
CA GLN A 173 14.48 18.02 11.60
C GLN A 173 14.80 16.59 12.05
N LYS A 174 15.70 16.46 13.04
CA LYS A 174 16.17 15.17 13.55
C LYS A 174 15.04 14.29 14.10
N GLU A 175 13.97 14.90 14.57
CA GLU A 175 12.77 14.24 15.08
C GLU A 175 12.12 13.35 14.03
N PHE A 176 12.18 13.72 12.74
CA PHE A 176 11.67 12.89 11.65
C PHE A 176 12.49 11.62 11.46
N ALA A 177 13.82 11.75 11.47
CA ALA A 177 14.70 10.59 11.38
C ALA A 177 14.52 9.67 12.60
N SER A 178 14.43 10.25 13.80
CA SER A 178 14.21 9.51 15.05
C SER A 178 12.85 8.81 15.08
N GLY A 179 11.80 9.48 14.59
CA GLY A 179 10.44 8.94 14.48
C GLY A 179 10.39 7.76 13.51
N LEU A 180 10.97 7.94 12.32
CA LEU A 180 11.07 6.89 11.32
C LEU A 180 11.88 5.69 11.85
N GLU A 181 13.05 5.93 12.43
CA GLU A 181 13.90 4.88 13.01
C GLU A 181 13.15 4.08 14.09
N LYS A 182 12.44 4.77 14.99
CA LYS A 182 11.64 4.12 16.03
C LYS A 182 10.55 3.23 15.44
N THR A 183 9.85 3.69 14.39
CA THR A 183 8.82 2.87 13.73
C THR A 183 9.40 1.70 12.94
N LEU A 184 10.54 1.88 12.28
CA LEU A 184 11.25 0.80 11.58
C LEU A 184 11.73 -0.29 12.53
N LYS A 185 12.16 0.06 13.75
CA LYS A 185 12.53 -0.93 14.79
C LYS A 185 11.35 -1.78 15.28
N GLN A 186 10.12 -1.32 15.11
CA GLN A 186 8.92 -2.09 15.46
C GLN A 186 8.49 -3.04 14.34
N TYR A 187 9.02 -2.85 13.12
CA TYR A 187 8.70 -3.69 11.98
C TYR A 187 9.39 -5.04 12.10
N HIS A 188 8.61 -6.08 11.81
CA HIS A 188 9.06 -7.45 11.74
C HIS A 188 8.49 -8.04 10.46
N LYS A 189 9.34 -8.77 9.72
CA LYS A 189 8.88 -9.52 8.56
C LYS A 189 7.79 -10.50 8.95
N LEU A 190 6.77 -10.56 8.13
CA LEU A 190 5.66 -11.48 8.26
C LEU A 190 5.90 -12.76 7.45
N THR A 191 6.59 -12.65 6.30
CA THR A 191 6.82 -13.76 5.35
C THR A 191 7.56 -14.97 5.94
N ASP A 192 8.41 -14.76 6.94
CA ASP A 192 9.13 -15.83 7.64
C ASP A 192 8.31 -16.50 8.77
N GLY A 193 7.09 -16.00 9.01
CA GLY A 193 6.27 -16.38 10.17
C GLY A 193 5.16 -17.41 9.88
N ILE A 194 4.68 -18.03 10.97
CA ILE A 194 3.53 -18.95 10.96
C ILE A 194 2.28 -18.25 10.43
N ALA A 195 2.08 -16.97 10.75
CA ALA A 195 0.93 -16.19 10.31
C ALA A 195 0.83 -16.08 8.77
N TYR A 196 1.96 -15.86 8.09
CA TYR A 196 2.00 -15.85 6.63
C TYR A 196 1.77 -17.23 6.02
N THR A 197 2.30 -18.27 6.67
CA THR A 197 2.07 -19.65 6.25
C THR A 197 0.60 -20.04 6.34
N GLU A 198 -0.11 -19.61 7.40
CA GLU A 198 -1.56 -19.80 7.50
C GLU A 198 -2.32 -19.05 6.40
N LEU A 199 -1.94 -17.80 6.10
CA LEU A 199 -2.53 -17.03 5.01
C LEU A 199 -2.33 -17.72 3.65
N LEU A 200 -1.15 -18.29 3.40
CA LEU A 200 -0.84 -19.04 2.18
C LEU A 200 -1.73 -20.29 2.00
N LYS A 201 -2.16 -20.94 3.08
CA LYS A 201 -3.04 -22.12 3.02
C LYS A 201 -4.44 -21.80 2.52
N LEU A 202 -4.84 -20.52 2.56
CA LEU A 202 -6.15 -20.05 2.10
C LEU A 202 -6.16 -19.69 0.60
N LYS A 203 -5.02 -19.77 -0.08
CA LYS A 203 -4.89 -19.54 -1.53
C LYS A 203 -5.21 -20.79 -2.35
#